data_AF-A0A2E8XXS3-F1
#
_entry.id   AF-A0A2E8XXS3-F1
#
_cell.length_a   1.000
_cell.length_b   1.000
_cell.length_c   1.000
_cell.angle_alpha   90.00
_cell.angle_beta   90.00
_cell.angle_gamma   90.00
#
_symmetry.space_group_name_H-M   'P 1'
#
loop_
_entity.id
_entity.type
_entity.pdbx_description
1 polymer ?
#
loop_
_entity_poly.entity_id
_entity_poly.type
_entity_poly.pdbx_seq_one_letter_code
_entity_poly.pdbx_strand_id
1 'polypeptide(L)'
;MPSAWPEPPLLIAQEVGHTIGDDGTALPTVVIDVSEHPEIADLPRVHAIDGIGDVATAAVKTGDAVVLGVRLSRPVTAAFAVVFDLRLHEEFLLDVAVAQTLTFATTIPERAKDDYPLWLAVDINEGALRAVITGS
;
A
#
# COMPACT_ATOMS: atom_id res chain seq x y z
N MET A 1 8.28 20.27 -21.18
CA MET A 1 7.58 19.06 -21.64
C MET A 1 6.85 18.52 -20.42
N PRO A 2 5.52 18.66 -20.28
CA PRO A 2 4.83 17.98 -19.21
C PRO A 2 4.96 16.48 -19.45
N SER A 3 5.42 15.77 -18.42
CA SER A 3 5.47 14.30 -18.38
C SER A 3 4.10 13.74 -18.77
N ALA A 4 4.06 12.89 -19.79
CA ALA A 4 2.83 12.33 -20.37
C ALA A 4 2.22 11.19 -19.54
N TRP A 5 2.49 11.17 -18.23
CA TRP A 5 1.81 10.26 -17.30
C TRP A 5 0.80 11.06 -16.49
N PRO A 6 -0.46 10.59 -16.40
CA PRO A 6 -1.40 11.17 -15.45
C PRO A 6 -0.77 11.13 -14.05
N GLU A 7 -1.04 12.15 -13.25
CA GLU A 7 -0.59 12.15 -11.85
C GLU A 7 -1.14 10.89 -11.17
N PRO A 8 -0.31 10.11 -10.47
CA PRO A 8 -0.78 8.92 -9.78
C PRO A 8 -1.90 9.29 -8.81
N PRO A 9 -2.99 8.50 -8.75
CA PRO A 9 -4.06 8.76 -7.81
C PRO A 9 -3.56 8.73 -6.37
N LEU A 10 -4.09 9.66 -5.58
CA LEU A 10 -3.79 9.82 -4.17
C LEU A 10 -4.96 9.27 -3.36
N LEU A 11 -4.75 8.13 -2.72
CA LEU A 11 -5.74 7.43 -1.91
C LEU A 11 -5.50 7.72 -0.44
N ILE A 12 -6.56 7.65 0.36
CA ILE A 12 -6.49 7.86 1.81
C ILE A 12 -6.59 6.51 2.50
N ALA A 13 -5.73 6.25 3.47
CA ALA A 13 -5.86 5.09 4.36
C ALA A 13 -7.19 5.19 5.13
N GLN A 14 -8.10 4.24 4.89
CA GLN A 14 -9.41 4.23 5.56
C GLN A 14 -9.35 3.49 6.90
N GLU A 15 -8.69 2.34 6.90
CA GLU A 15 -8.53 1.48 8.07
C GLU A 15 -7.14 0.83 8.01
N VAL A 16 -6.55 0.59 9.18
CA VAL A 16 -5.27 -0.10 9.32
C VAL A 16 -5.41 -1.21 10.34
N GLY A 17 -4.63 -2.28 10.15
CA GLY A 17 -4.63 -3.41 11.07
C GLY A 17 -3.74 -4.52 10.56
N HIS A 18 -4.08 -5.76 10.92
CA HIS A 18 -3.31 -6.94 10.51
C HIS A 18 -4.18 -7.98 9.87
N THR A 19 -3.67 -8.60 8.83
CA THR A 19 -4.19 -9.83 8.26
C THR A 19 -3.30 -10.99 8.66
N ILE A 20 -3.88 -12.16 8.90
CA ILE A 20 -3.11 -13.38 9.08
C ILE A 20 -2.83 -14.00 7.70
N GLY A 21 -1.56 -14.03 7.30
CA GLY A 21 -1.12 -14.70 6.09
C GLY A 21 -1.22 -16.23 6.19
N ASP A 22 -1.02 -16.91 5.06
CA ASP A 22 -1.15 -18.37 4.96
C ASP A 22 -0.18 -19.14 5.87
N ASP A 23 0.97 -18.53 6.19
CA ASP A 23 1.99 -19.05 7.11
C ASP A 23 1.70 -18.73 8.59
N GLY A 24 0.59 -18.06 8.88
CA GLY A 24 0.23 -17.59 10.21
C GLY A 24 0.87 -16.27 10.62
N THR A 25 1.64 -15.63 9.75
CA THR A 25 2.28 -14.34 10.03
C THR A 25 1.24 -13.22 10.04
N ALA A 26 1.30 -12.33 11.02
CA ALA A 26 0.53 -11.09 11.02
C ALA A 26 1.17 -10.10 10.05
N LEU A 27 0.47 -9.80 8.96
CA LEU A 27 0.88 -8.86 7.92
C LEU A 27 0.16 -7.54 8.15
N PRO A 28 0.87 -6.40 8.24
CA PRO A 28 0.22 -5.11 8.34
C PRO A 28 -0.56 -4.81 7.05
N THR A 29 -1.81 -4.42 7.21
CA THR A 29 -2.77 -4.23 6.13
C THR A 29 -3.44 -2.87 6.24
N VAL A 30 -3.57 -2.18 5.11
CA VAL A 30 -4.33 -0.94 4.98
C VAL A 30 -5.49 -1.14 4.01
N VAL A 31 -6.66 -0.64 4.38
CA VAL A 31 -7.84 -0.57 3.50
C VAL A 31 -7.83 0.76 2.75
N ILE A 32 -7.99 0.69 1.43
CA ILE A 32 -8.07 1.86 0.54
C ILE A 32 -9.32 1.80 -0.32
N ASP A 33 -9.94 2.96 -0.57
CA ASP A 33 -11.00 3.07 -1.57
C ASP A 33 -10.40 3.06 -2.97
N VAL A 34 -10.87 2.14 -3.81
CA VAL A 34 -10.50 2.08 -5.22
C VAL A 34 -11.71 2.06 -6.14
N SER A 35 -12.89 2.46 -5.63
CA SER A 35 -14.13 2.50 -6.41
C SER A 35 -14.03 3.35 -7.67
N GLU A 36 -13.28 4.45 -7.61
CA GLU A 36 -12.99 5.34 -8.74
C GLU A 36 -11.73 4.93 -9.54
N HIS A 37 -11.04 3.86 -9.12
CA HIS A 37 -9.76 3.40 -9.66
C HIS A 37 -9.76 1.89 -9.97
N PRO A 38 -10.57 1.44 -10.95
CA PRO A 38 -10.65 0.02 -11.32
C PRO A 38 -9.29 -0.56 -11.75
N GLU A 39 -8.39 0.26 -12.30
CA GLU A 39 -7.03 -0.12 -12.65
C GLU A 39 -6.18 -0.53 -11.43
N ILE A 40 -6.46 0.01 -10.25
CA ILE A 40 -5.80 -0.36 -8.99
C ILE A 40 -6.49 -1.57 -8.38
N ALA A 41 -7.83 -1.60 -8.44
CA ALA A 41 -8.64 -2.73 -7.95
C ALA A 41 -8.26 -4.07 -8.60
N ASP A 42 -7.84 -4.04 -9.87
CA ASP A 42 -7.45 -5.24 -10.62
C ASP A 42 -5.99 -5.69 -10.35
N LEU A 43 -5.15 -4.85 -9.73
CA LEU A 43 -3.72 -5.16 -9.52
C LEU A 43 -3.50 -6.46 -8.73
N PRO A 44 -4.20 -6.76 -7.62
CA PRO A 44 -4.00 -8.01 -6.91
C PRO A 44 -4.23 -9.25 -7.79
N ARG A 45 -5.22 -9.21 -8.68
CA ARG A 45 -5.52 -10.30 -9.61
C ARG A 45 -4.39 -10.51 -10.60
N VAL A 46 -3.85 -9.43 -11.16
CA VAL A 46 -2.72 -9.52 -12.10
C VAL A 46 -1.47 -10.07 -11.39
N HIS A 47 -1.20 -9.63 -10.16
CA HIS A 47 -0.03 -10.09 -9.39
C HIS A 47 -0.14 -11.54 -8.92
N ALA A 48 -1.35 -12.02 -8.60
CA ALA A 48 -1.57 -13.41 -8.25
C ALA A 48 -1.34 -14.38 -9.43
N ILE A 49 -1.47 -13.92 -10.67
CA ILE A 49 -1.33 -14.73 -11.89
C ILE A 49 0.11 -14.70 -12.41
N ASP A 50 0.70 -13.49 -12.49
CA ASP A 50 1.97 -13.25 -13.19
C ASP A 50 3.16 -13.03 -12.23
N GLY A 51 2.91 -13.01 -10.91
CA GLY A 51 3.91 -12.85 -9.86
C GLY A 51 4.14 -11.41 -9.40
N ILE A 52 4.89 -11.28 -8.30
CA ILE A 52 5.36 -10.00 -7.73
C ILE A 52 6.48 -9.51 -8.67
N GLY A 53 6.14 -8.71 -9.67
CA GLY A 53 7.12 -8.18 -10.61
C GLY A 53 7.98 -7.07 -10.01
N ASP A 54 8.25 -6.04 -10.80
CA ASP A 54 9.10 -4.93 -10.36
C ASP A 54 8.25 -3.89 -9.62
N VAL A 55 8.27 -3.93 -8.28
CA VAL A 55 7.59 -2.96 -7.39
C VAL A 55 8.61 -2.05 -6.71
N ALA A 56 8.35 -0.76 -6.73
CA ALA A 56 9.15 0.25 -6.03
C ALA A 56 8.26 1.07 -5.11
N THR A 57 8.73 1.28 -3.88
CA THR A 57 8.05 2.09 -2.87
C THR A 57 8.91 3.29 -2.47
N ALA A 58 8.26 4.42 -2.19
CA ALA A 58 8.92 5.62 -1.69
C ALA A 58 7.98 6.36 -0.74
N ALA A 59 8.51 6.86 0.38
CA ALA A 59 7.72 7.61 1.36
C ALA A 59 8.22 9.05 1.47
N VAL A 60 7.30 9.99 1.71
CA VAL A 60 7.60 11.38 2.04
C VAL A 60 6.70 11.87 3.15
N LYS A 61 7.24 12.69 4.06
CA LYS A 61 6.48 13.33 5.14
C LYS A 61 6.11 14.75 4.72
N THR A 62 4.83 15.10 4.85
CA THR A 62 4.30 16.43 4.59
C THR A 62 3.43 16.86 5.77
N GLY A 63 3.98 17.73 6.63
CA GLY A 63 3.32 18.08 7.90
C GLY A 63 3.12 16.84 8.78
N ASP A 64 1.87 16.58 9.15
CA ASP A 64 1.45 15.43 9.94
C ASP A 64 1.01 14.23 9.08
N ALA A 65 1.32 14.22 7.79
CA ALA A 65 1.00 13.11 6.90
C ALA A 65 2.27 12.42 6.37
N VAL A 66 2.21 11.10 6.21
CA VAL A 66 3.15 10.33 5.38
C VAL A 66 2.43 9.91 4.10
N VAL A 67 3.04 10.22 2.96
CA VAL A 67 2.58 9.78 1.65
C VAL A 67 3.49 8.66 1.19
N LEU A 68 2.94 7.45 1.03
CA LEU A 68 3.64 6.29 0.51
C LEU A 68 3.24 6.10 -0.96
N GLY A 69 4.18 6.37 -1.87
CA GLY A 69 4.04 6.08 -3.29
C GLY A 69 4.42 4.63 -3.59
N VAL A 70 3.61 3.98 -4.42
CA VAL A 70 3.83 2.64 -4.97
C VAL A 70 3.88 2.76 -6.49
N ARG A 71 4.91 2.16 -7.10
CA ARG A 71 5.04 2.06 -8.54
C ARG A 71 5.32 0.61 -8.93
N LEU A 72 4.54 0.10 -9.85
CA LEU A 72 4.68 -1.23 -10.43
C LEU A 72 5.05 -1.04 -11.89
N SER A 73 6.11 -1.73 -12.35
CA SER A 73 6.56 -1.67 -13.74
C SER A 73 6.42 -2.98 -14.50
N ARG A 74 6.27 -4.09 -13.77
CA ARG A 74 5.97 -5.42 -14.32
C ARG A 74 5.10 -6.19 -13.34
N PRO A 75 4.21 -7.08 -13.82
CA PRO A 75 3.85 -7.32 -15.23
C PRO A 75 3.04 -6.17 -15.85
N VAL A 76 2.44 -5.31 -15.02
CA VAL A 76 1.69 -4.11 -15.42
C VAL A 76 2.41 -2.85 -14.97
N THR A 77 2.24 -1.77 -15.75
CA THR A 77 2.70 -0.44 -15.37
C THR A 77 1.57 0.30 -14.66
N ALA A 78 1.72 0.53 -13.36
CA ALA A 78 0.77 1.26 -12.53
C ALA A 78 1.50 2.07 -11.46
N ALA A 79 0.87 3.14 -10.99
CA ALA A 79 1.37 3.91 -9.86
C ALA A 79 0.19 4.48 -9.07
N PHE A 80 0.32 4.54 -7.76
CA PHE A 80 -0.62 5.20 -6.86
C PHE A 80 0.11 5.61 -5.59
N ALA A 81 -0.51 6.46 -4.78
CA ALA A 81 0.01 6.83 -3.48
C ALA A 81 -1.06 6.69 -2.40
N VAL A 82 -0.66 6.36 -1.18
CA VAL A 82 -1.54 6.29 -0.02
C VAL A 82 -1.09 7.28 1.04
N VAL A 83 -2.03 8.08 1.52
CA VAL A 83 -1.83 9.06 2.59
C VAL A 83 -2.21 8.46 3.93
N PHE A 84 -1.28 8.56 4.87
CA PHE A 84 -1.45 8.19 6.26
C PHE A 84 -1.34 9.43 7.14
N ASP A 85 -2.33 9.66 8.01
CA ASP A 85 -2.20 10.62 9.11
C ASP A 85 -1.27 10.05 10.20
N LEU A 86 -0.14 10.71 10.47
CA LEU A 86 0.83 10.25 11.48
C LEU A 86 0.24 10.27 12.89
N ARG A 87 -0.67 11.19 13.21
CA ARG A 87 -1.27 11.25 14.54
C ARG A 87 -2.11 10.02 14.85
N LEU A 88 -2.61 9.35 13.81
CA LEU A 88 -3.44 8.15 13.90
C LEU A 88 -2.68 6.86 13.58
N HIS A 89 -1.70 6.94 12.68
CA HIS A 89 -1.08 5.75 12.07
C HIS A 89 0.42 5.62 12.34
N GLU A 90 1.04 6.44 13.20
CA GLU A 90 2.48 6.34 13.47
C GLU A 90 2.91 4.94 13.94
N GLU A 91 2.21 4.36 14.92
CA GLU A 91 2.53 3.01 15.43
C GLU A 91 2.38 1.95 14.33
N PHE A 92 1.31 2.03 13.55
CA PHE A 92 1.10 1.15 12.40
C PHE A 92 2.22 1.29 11.35
N LEU A 93 2.63 2.50 11.02
CA LEU A 93 3.71 2.74 10.05
C LEU A 93 5.07 2.27 10.55
N LEU A 94 5.33 2.34 11.87
CA LEU A 94 6.52 1.76 12.48
C LEU A 94 6.49 0.22 12.39
N ASP A 95 5.33 -0.38 12.60
CA ASP A 95 5.14 -1.81 12.44
C ASP A 95 5.30 -2.26 10.98
N VAL A 96 4.76 -1.51 10.01
CA VAL A 96 5.02 -1.71 8.58
C VAL A 96 6.52 -1.67 8.27
N ALA A 97 7.26 -0.74 8.87
CA ALA A 97 8.70 -0.69 8.70
C ALA A 97 9.40 -1.95 9.22
N VAL A 98 9.00 -2.44 10.40
CA VAL A 98 9.56 -3.65 11.02
C VAL A 98 9.20 -4.92 10.22
N ALA A 99 7.96 -5.01 9.76
CA ALA A 99 7.49 -6.13 8.95
C ALA A 99 8.10 -6.14 7.53
N GLN A 100 8.67 -5.01 7.09
CA GLN A 100 9.25 -4.81 5.75
C GLN A 100 8.28 -5.10 4.60
N THR A 101 6.98 -5.06 4.89
CA THR A 101 5.91 -5.32 3.93
C THR A 101 4.67 -4.53 4.30
N LEU A 102 3.82 -4.23 3.31
CA LEU A 102 2.51 -3.65 3.51
C LEU A 102 1.52 -4.29 2.55
N THR A 103 0.38 -4.72 3.08
CA THR A 103 -0.73 -5.28 2.30
C THR A 103 -1.80 -4.21 2.06
N PHE A 104 -2.21 -4.04 0.80
CA PHE A 104 -3.32 -3.16 0.42
C PHE A 104 -4.58 -3.98 0.17
N ALA A 105 -5.56 -3.79 1.04
CA ALA A 105 -6.91 -4.31 0.87
C ALA A 105 -7.75 -3.31 0.07
N THR A 106 -8.19 -3.73 -1.11
CA THR A 106 -9.08 -2.96 -2.01
C THR A 106 -10.56 -3.24 -1.75
N THR A 107 -10.85 -4.06 -0.74
CA THR A 107 -12.18 -4.50 -0.35
C THR A 107 -12.36 -4.20 1.13
N ILE A 108 -13.53 -3.64 1.50
CA ILE A 108 -13.84 -3.37 2.90
C ILE A 108 -13.93 -4.68 3.71
N PRO A 109 -13.55 -4.69 5.00
CA PRO A 109 -13.47 -5.90 5.82
C PRO A 109 -14.77 -6.71 5.87
N GLU A 110 -15.93 -6.05 5.87
CA GLU A 110 -17.23 -6.72 5.93
C GLU A 110 -17.49 -7.61 4.71
N ARG A 111 -16.92 -7.26 3.55
CA ARG A 111 -17.04 -8.04 2.31
C ARG A 111 -15.90 -9.03 2.11
N ALA A 112 -14.72 -8.73 2.66
CA ALA A 112 -13.54 -9.57 2.51
C ALA A 112 -13.74 -11.01 3.01
N LYS A 113 -14.57 -11.20 4.05
CA LYS A 113 -14.84 -12.52 4.62
C LYS A 113 -15.62 -13.45 3.68
N ASP A 114 -16.45 -12.89 2.82
CA ASP A 114 -17.31 -13.65 1.91
C ASP A 114 -16.70 -13.79 0.51
N ASP A 115 -15.94 -12.78 0.08
CA ASP A 115 -15.43 -12.67 -1.30
C ASP A 115 -14.03 -13.27 -1.50
N TYR A 116 -13.30 -13.61 -0.43
CA TYR A 116 -11.89 -14.05 -0.46
C TYR A 116 -11.02 -13.23 -1.43
N PRO A 117 -11.00 -11.89 -1.26
CA PRO A 117 -10.35 -11.00 -2.21
C PRO A 117 -8.84 -11.23 -2.24
N LEU A 118 -8.26 -11.12 -3.44
CA LEU A 118 -6.82 -11.01 -3.60
C LEU A 118 -6.39 -9.61 -3.16
N TRP A 119 -5.34 -9.54 -2.36
CA TRP A 119 -4.73 -8.28 -1.90
C TRP A 119 -3.32 -8.12 -2.43
N LEU A 120 -2.88 -6.86 -2.52
CA LEU A 120 -1.55 -6.53 -3.03
C LEU A 120 -0.60 -6.34 -1.85
N ALA A 121 0.38 -7.22 -1.68
CA ALA A 121 1.50 -7.00 -0.78
C ALA A 121 2.68 -6.38 -1.52
N VAL A 122 3.35 -5.40 -0.90
CA VAL A 122 4.55 -4.76 -1.46
C VAL A 122 5.66 -4.73 -0.43
N ASP A 123 6.91 -4.79 -0.90
CA ASP A 123 8.08 -4.68 -0.05
C ASP A 123 8.31 -3.24 0.42
N ILE A 124 8.68 -3.10 1.68
CA ILE A 124 8.96 -1.82 2.34
C ILE A 124 10.40 -1.82 2.85
N ASN A 125 11.12 -0.74 2.54
CA ASN A 125 12.43 -0.51 3.13
C ASN A 125 12.29 0.09 4.54
N GLU A 126 12.63 -0.69 5.56
CA GLU A 126 12.56 -0.27 6.97
C GLU A 126 13.29 1.07 7.20
N GLY A 127 14.56 1.15 6.84
CA GLY A 127 15.40 2.32 7.13
C GLY A 127 14.88 3.59 6.47
N ALA A 128 14.43 3.49 5.21
CA ALA A 128 13.87 4.63 4.48
C ALA A 128 12.54 5.09 5.10
N LEU A 129 11.64 4.17 5.45
CA LEU A 129 10.34 4.53 6.04
C LEU A 129 10.52 5.12 7.44
N ARG A 130 11.37 4.54 8.28
CA ARG A 130 11.63 5.07 9.64
C ARG A 130 12.20 6.49 9.59
N ALA A 131 13.16 6.74 8.70
CA ALA A 131 13.75 8.07 8.53
C ALA A 131 12.69 9.14 8.17
N VAL A 132 11.67 8.77 7.39
CA VAL A 132 10.56 9.64 7.02
C VAL A 132 9.62 9.89 8.21
N ILE A 133 9.26 8.83 8.96
CA ILE A 133 8.34 8.94 10.11
C ILE A 133 8.95 9.84 11.20
N THR A 134 10.17 9.51 11.63
CA THR A 134 10.81 10.16 12.78
C THR A 134 11.29 11.58 12.48
N GLY A 135 11.40 11.94 11.20
CA GLY A 135 12.08 13.16 10.77
C GLY A 135 13.57 13.05 11.07
N SER A 136 14.38 12.84 10.03
CA SER A 136 15.84 13.00 10.16
C SER A 136 16.20 14.45 10.49
#